data_AF-A0AAP7ZM48-F1
#
_entry.id   AF-A0AAP7ZM48-F1
#
_cell.length_a   1.000
_cell.length_b   1.000
_cell.length_c   1.000
_cell.angle_alpha   90.00
_cell.angle_beta   90.00
_cell.angle_gamma   90.00
#
_symmetry.space_group_name_H-M   'P 1'
#
loop_
_entity.id
_entity.type
_entity.pdbx_description
1 polymer ?
#
loop_
_entity_poly.entity_id
_entity_poly.type
_entity_poly.pdbx_seq_one_letter_code
_entity_poly.pdbx_strand_id
1 'polypeptide(L)' 'MTLLAAVDESAQMLFSPKTVQAEDRSRVEVIGADEVLCAENARQLMSALTKVALADAPDAPDAPGTR' A
#
# COMPACT_ATOMS: atom_id res chain seq x y z
N MET A 1 1.24 1.81 2.74
CA MET A 1 -0.19 2.16 2.74
C MET A 1 -0.60 2.95 1.50
N THR A 2 0.00 4.11 1.20
CA THR A 2 -0.39 4.93 0.03
C THR A 2 -0.41 4.16 -1.29
N LEU A 3 0.60 3.33 -1.56
CA LEU A 3 0.61 2.51 -2.79
C LEU A 3 -0.56 1.51 -2.84
N LEU A 4 -0.92 0.90 -1.70
CA LEU A 4 -2.07 0.00 -1.62
C LEU A 4 -3.39 0.75 -1.86
N ALA A 5 -3.47 2.03 -1.48
CA ALA A 5 -4.62 2.87 -1.74
C ALA A 5 -4.67 3.40 -3.18
N ALA A 6 -3.54 3.42 -3.89
CA ALA A 6 -3.46 3.88 -5.28
C ALA A 6 -3.83 2.79 -6.30
N VAL A 7 -3.84 1.53 -5.89
CA VAL A 7 -4.21 0.38 -6.74
C VAL A 7 -5.65 -0.02 -6.40
N ASP A 8 -6.55 0.08 -7.38
CA ASP A 8 -8.01 -0.12 -7.20
C ASP A 8 -8.36 -1.40 -6.45
N GLU A 9 -7.79 -2.53 -6.85
CA GLU A 9 -8.06 -3.85 -6.24
C GLU A 9 -7.73 -3.88 -4.75
N SER A 10 -6.53 -3.43 -4.37
CA SER A 10 -6.15 -3.38 -2.96
C SER A 10 -6.87 -2.26 -2.20
N ALA A 11 -7.23 -1.18 -2.89
CA ALA A 11 -7.93 -0.06 -2.28
C ALA A 11 -9.34 -0.45 -1.86
N GLN A 12 -10.10 -1.10 -2.75
CA GLN A 12 -11.45 -1.59 -2.50
C GLN A 12 -11.49 -2.67 -1.41
N MET A 13 -10.41 -3.45 -1.27
CA MET A 13 -10.31 -4.49 -0.23
C MET A 13 -9.99 -3.93 1.17
N LEU A 14 -9.21 -2.85 1.25
CA LEU A 14 -8.60 -2.41 2.52
C LEU A 14 -9.13 -1.07 3.06
N PHE A 15 -9.72 -0.23 2.20
CA PHE A 15 -10.10 1.12 2.57
C PHE A 15 -11.55 1.43 2.17
N SER A 16 -12.16 2.34 2.91
CA SER A 16 -13.46 2.93 2.60
C SER A 16 -13.31 4.46 2.58
N PRO A 17 -12.80 5.04 1.49
CA PRO A 17 -12.45 6.46 1.44
C PRO A 17 -13.66 7.35 1.64
N LYS A 18 -13.47 8.43 2.42
CA LYS A 18 -14.50 9.44 2.61
C LYS A 18 -14.37 10.52 1.54
N THR A 19 -15.44 10.76 0.79
CA THR A 19 -15.51 11.91 -0.12
C THR A 19 -15.70 13.19 0.67
N VAL A 20 -14.90 14.22 0.37
CA VAL A 20 -14.85 15.47 1.15
C VAL A 20 -15.35 16.71 0.40
N GLN A 21 -15.75 16.57 -0.87
CA GLN A 21 -16.13 17.71 -1.72
C GLN A 21 -17.60 17.73 -2.13
N ALA A 22 -18.09 18.95 -2.38
CA ALA A 22 -19.41 19.24 -2.92
C ALA A 22 -19.50 18.92 -4.43
N GLU A 23 -20.72 18.68 -4.91
CA GLU A 23 -21.05 18.07 -6.22
C GLU A 23 -20.46 18.74 -7.47
N ASP A 24 -20.00 19.99 -7.38
CA ASP A 24 -19.50 20.78 -8.52
C ASP A 24 -17.96 20.91 -8.56
N ARG A 25 -17.25 19.97 -7.94
CA ARG A 25 -15.77 19.93 -7.92
C ARG A 25 -15.23 18.54 -8.24
N SER A 26 -13.98 18.50 -8.69
CA SER A 26 -13.25 17.24 -8.89
C SER A 26 -13.28 16.39 -7.62
N ARG A 27 -13.54 15.09 -7.76
CA ARG A 27 -13.63 14.15 -6.63
C ARG A 27 -12.32 14.14 -5.84
N VAL A 28 -12.42 14.37 -4.53
CA VAL A 28 -11.31 14.19 -3.58
C VAL A 28 -11.79 13.32 -2.45
N GLU A 29 -10.95 12.35 -2.13
CA GLU A 29 -11.19 11.32 -1.13
C GLU A 29 -10.08 11.34 -0.08
N VAL A 30 -10.44 11.07 1.16
CA VAL A 30 -9.53 11.00 2.30
C VAL A 30 -9.66 9.64 2.96
N ILE A 31 -8.50 9.07 3.30
CA ILE A 31 -8.38 7.83 4.05
C ILE A 31 -7.66 8.17 5.35
N GLY A 32 -8.42 8.27 6.45
CA GLY A 32 -7.92 8.38 7.81
C GLY A 32 -7.86 7.01 8.49
N ALA A 33 -7.81 7.01 9.83
CA ALA A 33 -7.76 5.77 10.62
C ALA A 33 -9.08 5.00 10.55
N ASP A 34 -10.21 5.71 10.58
CA ASP A 34 -11.56 5.13 10.54
C ASP A 34 -11.89 4.55 9.15
N GLU A 35 -11.27 5.07 8.10
CA GLU A 35 -11.45 4.62 6.73
C GLU A 35 -10.59 3.37 6.38
N VAL A 36 -9.84 2.81 7.33
CA VAL A 36 -9.15 1.52 7.16
C VAL A 36 -10.07 0.39 7.64
N LEU A 37 -10.63 -0.37 6.70
CA LEU A 37 -11.62 -1.43 7.00
C LEU A 37 -11.06 -2.54 7.88
N CYS A 38 -9.83 -3.00 7.59
CA CYS A 38 -9.15 -4.02 8.38
C CYS A 38 -7.64 -3.78 8.42
N ALA A 39 -7.16 -3.15 9.49
CA ALA A 39 -5.75 -2.83 9.65
C ALA A 39 -4.85 -4.08 9.71
N GLU A 40 -5.36 -5.20 10.22
CA GLU A 40 -4.59 -6.46 10.24
C GLU A 40 -4.36 -7.02 8.84
N ASN A 41 -5.41 -7.06 8.01
CA ASN A 41 -5.29 -7.54 6.63
C ASN A 41 -4.31 -6.67 5.83
N ALA A 42 -4.33 -5.35 6.03
CA ALA A 42 -3.38 -4.46 5.39
C ALA A 42 -1.92 -4.73 5.85
N ARG A 43 -1.70 -5.01 7.14
CA ARG A 43 -0.37 -5.41 7.65
C ARG A 43 0.09 -6.74 7.07
N GLN A 44 -0.79 -7.74 7.04
CA GLN A 44 -0.49 -9.05 6.47
C GLN A 44 -0.16 -8.95 4.98
N LEU A 45 -0.93 -8.19 4.21
CA LEU A 45 -0.65 -7.96 2.80
C LEU A 45 0.71 -7.29 2.60
N MET A 46 1.01 -6.21 3.33
CA MET A 46 2.33 -5.56 3.26
C MET A 46 3.47 -6.53 3.63
N SER A 47 3.28 -7.38 4.64
CA SER A 47 4.27 -8.38 5.02
C SER A 47 4.48 -9.41 3.92
N ALA A 48 3.40 -9.93 3.33
CA ALA A 48 3.46 -10.91 2.26
C ALA A 48 4.17 -10.34 1.02
N LEU A 49 3.79 -9.13 0.59
CA LEU A 49 4.42 -8.45 -0.54
C LEU A 49 5.92 -8.22 -0.31
N THR A 50 6.30 -7.80 0.90
CA THR A 50 7.71 -7.59 1.26
C THR A 50 8.49 -8.91 1.22
N LYS A 51 7.93 -10.00 1.78
CA LYS A 51 8.57 -11.32 1.76
C LYS A 51 8.76 -11.84 0.35
N VAL A 52 7.77 -11.67 -0.54
CA VAL A 52 7.87 -12.07 -1.94
C VAL A 52 8.96 -11.26 -2.65
N ALA A 53 8.96 -9.94 -2.50
CA ALA A 53 9.97 -9.08 -3.12
C ALA A 53 11.40 -9.42 -2.65
N LEU A 54 11.57 -9.75 -1.38
CA LEU A 54 12.87 -10.16 -0.82
C LEU A 54 13.31 -11.55 -1.29
N ALA A 55 12.37 -12.48 -1.53
CA ALA A 55 12.68 -13.81 -2.05
C ALA A 55 13.00 -13.80 -3.56
N ASP A 56 12.45 -12.82 -4.29
CA ASP A 56 12.65 -12.62 -5.72
C ASP A 56 13.83 -11.68 -6.03
N ALA A 57 14.39 -11.01 -5.01
CA ALA A 57 15.57 -10.17 -5.18
C ALA A 57 16.76 -11.04 -5.63
N PRO A 58 17.33 -10.81 -6.82
CA PRO A 58 18.55 -11.50 -7.22
C PRO A 58 19.64 -11.18 -6.20
N ASP A 59 20.37 -12.20 -5.75
CA ASP A 59 21.50 -12.09 -4.83
C ASP A 59 22.33 -10.86 -5.24
N ALA A 60 22.36 -9.84 -4.38
CA ALA A 60 23.10 -8.63 -4.68
C ALA A 60 24.56 -9.04 -4.91
N PRO A 61 25.20 -8.65 -6.02
CA PRO A 61 26.58 -9.05 -6.26
C PRO A 61 27.43 -8.54 -5.10
N ASP A 62 28.04 -9.48 -4.39
CA ASP A 62 29.04 -9.26 -3.34
C ASP A 62 30.01 -8.18 -3.85
N ALA A 63 29.91 -6.97 -3.30
CA ALA A 63 30.76 -5.87 -3.72
C ALA A 63 32.20 -6.21 -3.31
N PRO A 64 33.17 -6.25 -4.23
CA PRO A 64 34.53 -6.64 -3.90
C PRO A 64 35.14 -5.60 -2.97
N GLY A 65 35.42 -6.02 -1.74
CA GLY A 65 36.20 -5.26 -0.78
C GLY A 65 37.59 -4.96 -1.35
N THR A 66 37.86 -3.68 -1.60
CA THR A 66 39.22 -3.15 -1.72
C THR A 66 39.99 -3.40 -0.43
N ARG A 67 40.95 -4.33 -0.46
CA ARG A 67 42.14 -4.33 0.40
C ARG A 67 43.35 -4.78 -0.39
#